data_AF-W0GSP0-F1
#
_entry.id   AF-W0GSP0-F1
#
_cell.length_a   1.000
_cell.length_b   1.000
_cell.length_c   1.000
_cell.angle_alpha   90.00
_cell.angle_beta   90.00
_cell.angle_gamma   90.00
#
_symmetry.space_group_name_H-M   'P 1'
#
loop_
_entity.id
_entity.type
_entity.pdbx_description
1 polymer ?
#
loop_
_entity_poly.entity_id
_entity_poly.type
_entity_poly.pdbx_seq_one_letter_code
_entity_poly.pdbx_strand_id
1 'polypeptide(L)'
;MPWPPIKPADSTDRSFSLSRPMLRSLMVACVQAVVPLLGHANPTAETETEGMDFLDLVDGEGNVLIQAHGVDAVNAEARAQILAFPALGYWSDEGHCFVKPAPGDCNGMFKS
;
A
#
# COMPACT_ATOMS: atom_id res chain seq x y z
N MET A 1 -56.53 1.85 0.15
CA MET A 1 -57.32 1.53 -1.07
C MET A 1 -56.35 1.05 -2.15
N PRO A 2 -56.77 0.13 -3.03
CA PRO A 2 -56.05 -1.09 -3.41
C PRO A 2 -55.18 -0.97 -4.68
N TRP A 3 -54.22 -1.89 -4.85
CA TRP A 3 -53.69 -2.30 -6.16
C TRP A 3 -54.81 -2.98 -6.97
N PRO A 4 -54.86 -2.86 -8.32
CA PRO A 4 -54.10 -3.77 -9.21
C PRO A 4 -53.86 -3.13 -10.62
N PRO A 5 -53.65 -3.85 -11.75
CA PRO A 5 -53.05 -5.17 -12.01
C PRO A 5 -51.85 -5.08 -12.99
N ILE A 6 -51.09 -6.18 -13.08
CA ILE A 6 -50.12 -6.47 -14.14
C ILE A 6 -50.84 -7.01 -15.38
N LYS A 7 -50.45 -6.58 -16.59
CA LYS A 7 -50.50 -7.46 -17.78
C LYS A 7 -49.38 -7.14 -18.80
N PRO A 8 -48.96 -8.15 -19.60
CA PRO A 8 -47.66 -8.25 -20.25
C PRO A 8 -47.73 -7.96 -21.76
N ALA A 9 -46.60 -8.27 -22.43
CA ALA A 9 -46.39 -8.41 -23.87
C ALA A 9 -46.00 -7.08 -24.57
N ASP A 10 -45.17 -7.05 -25.61
CA ASP A 10 -44.72 -8.11 -26.49
C ASP A 10 -43.52 -7.59 -27.31
N SER A 11 -42.74 -8.54 -27.82
CA SER A 11 -42.09 -8.61 -29.14
C SER A 11 -41.33 -7.39 -29.70
N THR A 12 -40.00 -7.46 -29.83
CA THR A 12 -39.21 -7.99 -30.98
C THR A 12 -39.07 -7.03 -32.17
N ASP A 13 -37.80 -6.86 -32.54
CA ASP A 13 -37.25 -6.72 -33.90
C ASP A 13 -37.37 -5.41 -34.69
N ARG A 14 -36.19 -4.77 -34.74
CA ARG A 14 -35.39 -4.46 -35.93
C ARG A 14 -35.84 -3.43 -36.95
N SER A 15 -34.81 -2.62 -37.22
CA SER A 15 -34.37 -2.15 -38.52
C SER A 15 -35.13 -0.97 -39.11
N PHE A 16 -34.50 0.20 -39.04
CA PHE A 16 -34.21 0.95 -40.26
C PHE A 16 -32.81 1.57 -40.16
N SER A 17 -31.89 0.93 -40.86
CA SER A 17 -30.67 1.55 -41.39
C SER A 17 -31.09 2.53 -42.48
N LEU A 18 -30.67 3.80 -42.41
CA LEU A 18 -29.99 4.52 -43.49
C LEU A 18 -29.81 6.01 -43.16
N SER A 19 -28.75 6.57 -43.75
CA SER A 19 -28.51 8.01 -43.98
C SER A 19 -27.72 8.77 -42.91
N ARG A 20 -26.39 8.70 -43.04
CA ARG A 20 -25.51 9.86 -42.77
C ARG A 20 -25.66 10.86 -43.94
N PRO A 21 -25.74 12.16 -43.64
CA PRO A 21 -24.67 13.02 -44.16
C PRO A 21 -24.13 14.02 -43.13
N MET A 22 -22.94 14.51 -43.45
CA MET A 22 -21.97 15.24 -42.65
C MET A 22 -22.51 16.48 -41.93
N LEU A 23 -22.17 16.64 -40.64
CA LEU A 23 -21.97 17.96 -40.04
C LEU A 23 -20.94 17.89 -38.90
N ARG A 24 -19.68 18.07 -39.31
CA ARG A 24 -18.66 18.93 -38.68
C ARG A 24 -19.05 19.52 -37.31
N SER A 25 -18.60 18.87 -36.23
CA SER A 25 -18.35 19.54 -34.95
C SER A 25 -17.08 18.99 -34.34
N LEU A 26 -16.08 19.86 -34.24
CA LEU A 26 -14.76 19.62 -33.67
C LEU A 26 -14.93 19.49 -32.15
N MET A 27 -14.91 18.28 -31.60
CA MET A 27 -14.94 18.10 -30.14
C MET A 27 -13.53 18.26 -29.59
N VAL A 28 -13.18 19.50 -29.24
CA VAL A 28 -12.14 19.78 -28.24
C VAL A 28 -12.85 19.79 -26.89
N ALA A 29 -12.55 18.84 -26.00
CA ALA A 29 -12.67 19.06 -24.55
C ALA A 29 -12.06 17.90 -23.74
N CYS A 30 -11.05 18.27 -22.95
CA CYS A 30 -10.62 17.67 -21.69
C CYS A 30 -10.18 16.20 -21.71
N VAL A 31 -8.88 16.00 -21.94
CA VAL A 31 -8.16 14.92 -21.25
C VAL A 31 -8.36 15.16 -19.75
N GLN A 32 -9.30 14.46 -19.14
CA GLN A 32 -9.32 14.34 -17.69
C GLN A 32 -8.06 13.56 -17.35
N ALA A 33 -7.06 14.26 -16.84
CA ALA A 33 -5.97 13.65 -16.11
C ALA A 33 -6.63 12.91 -14.94
N VAL A 34 -6.88 11.61 -15.14
CA VAL A 34 -7.22 10.70 -14.06
C VAL A 34 -5.97 10.66 -13.20
N VAL A 35 -5.99 11.46 -12.15
CA VAL A 35 -5.08 11.36 -11.01
C VAL A 35 -5.11 9.89 -10.60
N PRO A 36 -3.99 9.14 -10.62
CA PRO A 36 -3.97 7.90 -9.88
C PRO A 36 -3.87 8.29 -8.41
N LEU A 37 -5.03 8.56 -7.79
CA LEU A 37 -5.18 8.46 -6.35
C LEU A 37 -5.30 6.97 -6.01
N LEU A 38 -4.29 6.19 -6.41
CA LEU A 38 -3.93 4.97 -5.75
C LEU A 38 -2.83 5.39 -4.80
N GLY A 39 -3.24 5.88 -3.63
CA GLY A 39 -2.44 5.76 -2.43
C GLY A 39 -2.08 4.28 -2.32
N HIS A 40 -0.90 3.95 -2.81
CA HIS A 40 -0.24 2.69 -2.55
C HIS A 40 -0.04 2.68 -1.03
N ALA A 41 -1.00 2.11 -0.30
CA ALA A 41 -0.66 1.42 0.92
C ALA A 41 0.42 0.44 0.47
N ASN A 42 1.68 0.78 0.68
CA ASN A 42 2.82 -0.07 0.35
C ASN A 42 2.81 -1.20 1.37
N PRO A 43 2.31 -2.40 1.06
CA PRO A 43 2.43 -3.57 1.92
C PRO A 43 3.70 -4.33 1.51
N THR A 44 4.74 -3.59 1.11
CA THR A 44 5.97 -4.15 0.56
C THR A 44 7.14 -3.26 0.99
N ALA A 45 7.25 -3.06 2.31
CA ALA A 45 8.56 -2.84 2.95
C ALA A 45 9.07 -4.17 3.55
N GLU A 46 8.63 -5.28 2.97
CA GLU A 46 9.01 -6.65 3.32
C GLU A 46 9.87 -7.30 2.22
N THR A 47 10.40 -6.51 1.28
CA THR A 47 11.26 -7.01 0.18
C THR A 47 12.44 -6.08 -0.12
N GLU A 48 13.37 -5.90 0.82
CA GLU A 48 14.79 -5.58 0.51
C GLU A 48 15.76 -6.26 1.51
N THR A 49 15.36 -7.39 2.12
CA THR A 49 16.24 -8.19 2.98
C THR A 49 16.15 -9.68 2.66
N GLU A 50 15.72 -10.04 1.45
CA GLU A 50 15.85 -11.40 0.94
C GLU A 50 17.31 -11.62 0.47
N GLY A 51 18.24 -11.79 1.41
CA GLY A 51 19.60 -12.23 1.07
C GLY A 51 20.74 -11.73 1.95
N MET A 52 20.49 -10.88 2.95
CA MET A 52 21.52 -10.58 3.96
C MET A 52 21.39 -11.60 5.07
N ASP A 53 22.41 -12.44 5.25
CA ASP A 53 22.48 -13.33 6.43
C ASP A 53 22.47 -12.43 7.67
N PHE A 54 21.70 -12.81 8.70
CA PHE A 54 21.60 -12.06 9.95
C PHE A 54 23.00 -11.77 10.54
N LEU A 55 23.95 -12.69 10.33
CA LEU A 55 25.34 -12.53 10.74
C LEU A 55 26.04 -11.38 10.00
N ASP A 56 25.87 -11.26 8.68
CA ASP A 56 26.45 -10.16 7.89
C ASP A 56 25.89 -8.80 8.33
N LEU A 57 24.64 -8.80 8.80
CA LEU A 57 23.99 -7.60 9.31
C LEU A 57 24.45 -7.23 10.73
N VAL A 58 24.79 -8.19 11.58
CA VAL A 58 25.33 -7.91 12.92
C VAL A 58 26.79 -7.48 12.86
N ASP A 59 27.58 -8.12 11.99
CA ASP A 59 29.03 -7.88 11.89
C ASP A 59 29.39 -6.72 10.95
N GLY A 60 28.40 -6.11 10.29
CA GLY A 60 28.62 -4.98 9.40
C GLY A 60 29.22 -3.77 10.13
N GLU A 61 30.32 -3.23 9.62
CA GLU A 61 30.97 -2.05 10.22
C GLU A 61 29.99 -0.87 10.36
N GLY A 62 29.98 -0.28 11.55
CA GLY A 62 29.09 0.84 11.89
C GLY A 62 27.63 0.44 12.10
N ASN A 63 27.31 -0.86 12.22
CA ASN A 63 25.97 -1.30 12.57
C ASN A 63 25.74 -1.25 14.09
N VAL A 64 24.55 -0.82 14.48
CA VAL A 64 24.12 -0.68 15.88
C VAL A 64 22.82 -1.43 16.07
N LEU A 65 22.83 -2.39 17.00
CA LEU A 65 21.66 -3.13 17.44
C LEU A 65 20.98 -2.40 18.59
N ILE A 66 19.68 -2.14 18.44
CA ILE A 66 18.81 -1.63 19.51
C ILE A 66 17.73 -2.67 19.79
N GLN A 67 17.53 -2.99 21.06
CA GLN A 67 16.42 -3.80 21.55
C GLN A 67 15.56 -2.98 22.50
N ALA A 68 14.25 -2.95 22.27
CA ALA A 68 13.29 -2.28 23.16
C ALA A 68 11.86 -2.84 22.98
N HIS A 69 10.96 -2.50 23.89
CA HIS A 69 9.58 -2.99 23.90
C HIS A 69 8.72 -2.38 22.78
N GLY A 70 8.66 -3.08 21.64
CA GLY A 70 7.98 -2.67 20.41
C GLY A 70 8.79 -1.73 19.50
N VAL A 71 8.43 -1.69 18.22
CA VAL A 71 9.14 -0.90 17.19
C VAL A 71 9.17 0.61 17.48
N ASP A 72 8.14 1.14 18.14
CA ASP A 72 8.08 2.57 18.46
C ASP A 72 9.19 2.96 19.46
N ALA A 73 9.47 2.10 20.43
CA ALA A 73 10.52 2.28 21.43
C ALA A 73 11.92 2.12 20.82
N VAL A 74 12.11 1.10 19.97
CA VAL A 74 13.37 0.91 19.21
C VAL A 74 13.70 2.15 18.38
N ASN A 75 12.70 2.68 17.68
CA ASN A 75 12.87 3.87 16.85
C ASN A 75 13.09 5.15 17.67
N ALA A 76 12.50 5.24 18.87
CA ALA A 76 12.76 6.35 19.76
C ALA A 76 14.22 6.36 20.23
N GLU A 77 14.74 5.20 20.61
CA GLU A 77 16.13 5.04 21.03
C GLU A 77 17.12 5.30 19.88
N ALA A 78 16.83 4.79 18.68
CA ALA A 78 17.66 5.05 17.50
C ALA A 78 17.77 6.53 17.17
N ARG A 79 16.67 7.29 17.32
CA ARG A 79 16.69 8.75 17.17
C ARG A 79 17.49 9.43 18.28
N ALA A 80 17.40 8.95 19.53
CA ALA A 80 18.16 9.50 20.65
C ALA A 80 19.68 9.34 20.44
N GLN A 81 20.08 8.28 19.74
CA GLN A 81 21.47 8.00 19.37
C GLN A 81 21.88 8.58 18.00
N ILE A 82 20.98 9.33 17.32
CA ILE A 82 21.23 9.95 16.00
C ILE A 82 21.62 8.91 14.94
N LEU A 83 21.05 7.71 15.02
CA LEU A 83 21.30 6.65 14.03
C LEU A 83 20.54 6.91 12.73
N ALA A 84 21.07 6.37 11.64
CA ALA A 84 20.49 6.54 10.31
C ALA A 84 19.19 5.74 10.16
N PHE A 85 18.19 6.36 9.54
CA PHE A 85 16.92 5.74 9.16
C PHE A 85 16.84 5.56 7.63
N PRO A 86 16.09 4.55 7.14
CA PRO A 86 15.38 3.52 7.91
C PRO A 86 16.35 2.52 8.56
N ALA A 87 15.85 1.75 9.53
CA ALA A 87 16.60 0.58 10.02
C ALA A 87 16.93 -0.35 8.85
N LEU A 88 18.08 -1.01 8.93
CA LEU A 88 18.48 -2.07 8.02
C LEU A 88 17.56 -3.31 8.15
N GLY A 89 16.97 -3.52 9.34
CA GLY A 89 16.00 -4.56 9.58
C GLY A 89 15.38 -4.47 10.97
N TYR A 90 14.17 -5.02 11.11
CA TYR A 90 13.52 -5.24 12.40
C TYR A 90 13.16 -6.71 12.56
N TRP A 91 13.29 -7.25 13.78
CA TRP A 91 12.87 -8.60 14.08
C TRP A 91 12.56 -8.77 15.57
N SER A 92 11.75 -9.78 15.84
CA SER A 92 11.44 -10.29 17.18
C SER A 92 11.22 -11.78 17.04
N ASP A 93 11.56 -12.57 18.04
CA ASP A 93 11.43 -14.03 17.97
C ASP A 93 9.99 -14.49 17.67
N GLU A 94 9.01 -13.72 18.13
CA GLU A 94 7.58 -14.01 17.96
C GLU A 94 6.96 -13.34 16.71
N GLY A 95 7.73 -12.55 15.95
CA GLY A 95 7.23 -11.82 14.78
C GLY A 95 6.23 -10.69 15.10
N HIS A 96 6.40 -10.00 16.22
CA HIS A 96 5.45 -9.04 16.77
C HIS A 96 5.94 -7.59 16.86
N CYS A 97 7.12 -7.26 16.32
CA CYS A 97 7.67 -5.90 16.32
C CYS A 97 6.65 -4.78 16.01
N PHE A 98 5.74 -5.03 15.06
CA PHE A 98 4.77 -4.06 14.56
C PHE A 98 3.34 -4.23 15.12
N VAL A 99 3.13 -5.15 16.08
CA VAL A 99 1.83 -5.37 16.74
C VAL A 99 1.61 -4.28 17.81
N LYS A 100 0.38 -3.77 17.91
CA LYS A 100 -0.02 -2.78 18.93
C LYS A 100 -1.18 -3.31 19.79
N PRO A 101 -1.09 -3.25 21.15
CA PRO A 101 0.10 -2.87 21.92
C PRO A 101 1.23 -3.88 21.68
N ALA A 102 2.49 -3.44 21.86
CA ALA A 102 3.64 -4.32 21.71
C ALA A 102 3.52 -5.46 22.74
N PRO A 103 3.51 -6.73 22.32
CA PRO A 103 3.41 -7.85 23.24
C PRO A 103 4.76 -8.22 23.86
N GLY A 104 5.87 -7.69 23.33
CA GLY A 104 7.22 -7.96 23.81
C GLY A 104 8.27 -7.11 23.10
N ASP A 105 9.51 -7.59 23.18
CA ASP A 105 10.67 -6.89 22.64
C ASP A 105 10.75 -6.96 21.11
N CYS A 106 11.28 -5.89 20.54
CA CYS A 106 11.63 -5.76 19.15
C CYS A 106 13.10 -5.36 19.06
N ASN A 107 13.78 -5.87 18.04
CA ASN A 107 15.13 -5.50 17.69
C ASN A 107 15.09 -4.66 16.41
N GLY A 108 15.95 -3.66 16.32
CA GLY A 108 16.23 -2.91 15.11
C GLY A 108 17.73 -2.78 14.90
N MET A 109 18.18 -3.00 13.67
CA MET A 109 19.56 -2.74 13.27
C MET A 109 19.65 -1.44 12.49
N PHE A 110 20.56 -0.55 12.86
CA PHE A 110 20.75 0.75 12.22
C PHE A 110 22.21 0.97 11.82
N LYS A 111 22.46 1.94 10.95
CA LYS A 111 23.80 2.49 10.74
C LYS A 111 24.05 3.63 11.72
N SER A 112 25.23 3.67 12.33
CA SER A 112 25.74 4.82 13.08
C SER A 112 26.17 5.96 12.16
#